data_AF-A0AAN9PTD7-F1
#
_entry.id   AF-A0AAN9PTD7-F1
#
_cell.length_a   1.000
_cell.length_b   1.000
_cell.length_c   1.000
_cell.angle_alpha   90.00
_cell.angle_beta   90.00
_cell.angle_gamma   90.00
#
_symmetry.space_group_name_H-M   'P 1'
#
loop_
_entity.id
_entity.type
_entity.pdbx_description
1 polymer ?
#
loop_
_entity_poly.entity_id
_entity_poly.type
_entity_poly.pdbx_seq_one_letter_code
_entity_poly.pdbx_strand_id
1 'polypeptide(L)'
;MEEEYIEELCMKILKFKPDLVITEKGLSDLASHYLSKQGVSAIRRLRKTDNNRIAKACGAVIVNRPDELQESNVGTGAGLFEVKKIRDEFFAFIVDYKDPKACIVLLRGASKDLLNEVERNL
;
A
#
# COMPACT_ATOMS: atom_id res chain seq x y z
N MET A 1 9.94 5.31 -26.32
CA MET A 1 9.79 3.84 -26.25
C MET A 1 9.60 3.32 -24.82
N GLU A 2 10.56 3.45 -23.89
CA GLU A 2 10.35 2.98 -22.50
C GLU A 2 9.58 4.00 -21.64
N GLU A 3 9.94 5.28 -21.72
CA GLU A 3 9.29 6.34 -20.93
C GLU A 3 7.80 6.48 -21.25
N GLU A 4 7.45 6.50 -22.54
CA GLU A 4 6.06 6.53 -23.03
C GLU A 4 5.27 5.32 -22.52
N TYR A 5 5.88 4.13 -22.52
CA TYR A 5 5.22 2.92 -22.04
C TYR A 5 4.93 3.00 -20.53
N ILE A 6 5.88 3.50 -19.74
CA ILE A 6 5.69 3.71 -18.29
C ILE A 6 4.60 4.76 -18.04
N GLU A 7 4.60 5.84 -18.81
CA GLU A 7 3.59 6.89 -18.73
C GLU A 7 2.19 6.32 -19.04
N GLU A 8 2.03 5.58 -20.13
CA GLU A 8 0.76 4.94 -20.50
C GLU A 8 0.22 4.02 -19.39
N LEU A 9 1.09 3.20 -18.79
CA LEU A 9 0.71 2.32 -17.67
C LEU A 9 0.26 3.13 -16.45
N CYS A 10 0.99 4.19 -16.09
CA CYS A 10 0.61 5.06 -14.99
C CYS A 10 -0.72 5.75 -15.27
N MET A 11 -0.93 6.24 -16.49
CA MET A 11 -2.17 6.90 -16.90
C MET A 11 -3.38 5.95 -16.84
N LYS A 12 -3.21 4.66 -17.15
CA LYS A 12 -4.27 3.66 -16.96
C LYS A 12 -4.70 3.54 -15.50
N ILE A 13 -3.74 3.54 -14.56
CA ILE A 13 -4.03 3.50 -13.13
C ILE A 13 -4.70 4.82 -12.66
N LEU A 14 -4.18 5.96 -13.13
CA LEU A 14 -4.64 7.29 -12.75
C LEU A 14 -6.08 7.60 -13.21
N LYS A 15 -6.59 6.92 -14.25
CA LYS A 15 -8.01 7.03 -14.67
C LYS A 15 -8.98 6.74 -13.53
N PHE A 16 -8.61 5.84 -12.61
CA PHE A 16 -9.42 5.45 -11.46
C PHE A 16 -9.26 6.40 -10.26
N LYS A 17 -8.40 7.41 -10.36
CA LYS A 17 -8.11 8.40 -9.31
C LYS A 17 -7.82 7.79 -7.93
N PRO A 18 -6.88 6.84 -7.81
CA PRO A 18 -6.53 6.26 -6.52
C PRO A 18 -5.74 7.26 -5.66
N ASP A 19 -5.91 7.23 -4.35
CA ASP A 19 -5.06 8.00 -3.41
C ASP A 19 -3.73 7.29 -3.13
N LEU A 20 -3.75 5.95 -3.15
CA LEU A 20 -2.63 5.08 -2.80
C LEU A 20 -2.54 3.90 -3.77
N VAL A 21 -1.35 3.68 -4.33
CA VAL A 21 -1.01 2.52 -5.17
C VAL A 21 -0.02 1.63 -4.43
N ILE A 22 -0.28 0.33 -4.40
CA ILE A 22 0.56 -0.65 -3.69
C ILE A 22 1.05 -1.69 -4.68
N THR A 23 2.36 -1.97 -4.67
CA THR A 23 2.98 -2.98 -5.52
C THR A 23 3.86 -3.94 -4.72
N GLU A 24 3.80 -5.23 -5.07
CA GLU A 24 4.71 -6.26 -4.52
C GLU A 24 6.14 -6.10 -5.04
N LYS A 25 6.29 -5.56 -6.24
CA LYS A 25 7.57 -5.40 -6.93
C LYS A 25 8.13 -3.98 -6.73
N GLY A 26 9.25 -3.71 -7.41
CA GLY A 26 9.77 -2.35 -7.52
C GLY A 26 8.85 -1.46 -8.35
N LEU A 27 8.97 -0.17 -8.12
CA LEU A 27 8.43 0.90 -8.94
C LEU A 27 9.62 1.69 -9.49
N SER A 28 9.59 2.02 -10.79
CA SER A 28 10.59 2.89 -11.42
C SER A 28 10.44 4.33 -10.90
N ASP A 29 11.53 5.08 -10.85
CA ASP A 29 11.52 6.48 -10.39
C ASP A 29 10.67 7.37 -11.31
N LEU A 30 10.64 7.08 -12.61
CA LEU A 30 9.78 7.78 -13.57
C LEU A 30 8.29 7.56 -13.27
N ALA A 31 7.91 6.31 -12.96
CA ALA A 31 6.54 5.99 -12.58
C ALA A 31 6.14 6.69 -11.26
N SER A 32 7.07 6.72 -10.29
CA SER A 32 6.89 7.46 -9.03
C SER A 32 6.66 8.96 -9.28
N HIS A 33 7.41 9.54 -10.22
CA HIS A 33 7.23 10.93 -10.62
C HIS A 33 5.84 11.20 -11.21
N TYR A 34 5.37 10.35 -12.13
CA TYR A 34 4.03 10.49 -12.72
C TYR A 34 2.91 10.37 -11.68
N LEU A 35 2.99 9.40 -10.78
CA LEU A 35 2.00 9.23 -9.70
C LEU A 35 2.02 10.42 -8.72
N SER A 36 3.21 10.85 -8.29
CA SER A 36 3.39 11.97 -7.36
C SER A 36 2.89 13.30 -7.95
N LYS A 37 3.09 13.54 -9.25
CA LYS A 37 2.56 14.72 -9.94
C LYS A 37 1.03 14.81 -9.88
N GLN A 38 0.35 13.68 -9.75
CA GLN A 38 -1.11 13.59 -9.60
C GLN A 38 -1.54 13.49 -8.13
N GLY A 39 -0.62 13.63 -7.18
CA GLY A 39 -0.90 13.53 -5.74
C GLY A 39 -1.10 12.09 -5.24
N VAL A 40 -0.75 11.08 -6.04
CA VAL A 40 -0.93 9.67 -5.69
C VAL A 40 0.31 9.14 -4.98
N SER A 41 0.12 8.59 -3.77
CA SER A 41 1.19 7.93 -3.04
C SER A 41 1.42 6.50 -3.55
N ALA A 42 2.66 6.03 -3.51
CA ALA A 42 2.99 4.67 -3.92
C ALA A 42 3.81 3.93 -2.86
N ILE A 43 3.37 2.72 -2.51
CA ILE A 43 4.13 1.76 -1.69
C ILE A 43 4.63 0.65 -2.60
N ARG A 44 5.93 0.42 -2.61
CA ARG A 44 6.59 -0.60 -3.44
C ARG A 44 7.27 -1.65 -2.56
N ARG A 45 7.54 -2.82 -3.12
CA ARG A 45 8.22 -3.95 -2.45
C ARG A 45 7.47 -4.47 -1.21
N LEU A 46 6.13 -4.45 -1.23
CA LEU A 46 5.36 -5.00 -0.13
C LEU A 46 5.39 -6.53 -0.15
N ARG A 47 5.38 -7.18 1.02
CA ARG A 47 5.26 -8.64 1.10
C ARG A 47 3.87 -9.08 0.65
N LYS A 48 3.80 -10.24 -0.02
CA LYS A 48 2.54 -10.84 -0.49
C LYS A 48 1.51 -11.03 0.63
N THR A 49 1.95 -11.40 1.83
CA THR A 49 1.07 -11.56 3.00
C THR A 49 0.37 -10.25 3.38
N ASP A 50 1.07 -9.13 3.29
CA ASP A 50 0.54 -7.83 3.68
C ASP A 50 -0.38 -7.27 2.59
N ASN A 51 -0.04 -7.49 1.30
CA ASN A 51 -0.94 -7.18 0.18
C ASN A 51 -2.31 -7.85 0.35
N ASN A 52 -2.33 -9.15 0.69
CA ASN A 52 -3.57 -9.89 0.90
C ASN A 52 -4.38 -9.36 2.09
N ARG A 53 -3.71 -8.95 3.17
CA ARG A 53 -4.36 -8.38 4.36
C ARG A 53 -4.98 -7.02 4.05
N ILE A 54 -4.22 -6.14 3.39
CA ILE A 54 -4.69 -4.81 3.00
C ILE A 54 -5.87 -4.95 2.04
N ALA A 55 -5.75 -5.77 1.00
CA ALA A 55 -6.83 -6.02 0.04
C ALA A 55 -8.12 -6.47 0.72
N LYS A 56 -8.04 -7.40 1.69
CA LYS A 56 -9.20 -7.85 2.47
C LYS A 56 -9.79 -6.76 3.36
N ALA A 57 -8.95 -5.91 3.96
CA ALA A 57 -9.39 -4.85 4.87
C ALA A 57 -10.02 -3.66 4.13
N CYS A 58 -9.46 -3.25 2.99
CA CYS A 58 -10.00 -2.13 2.19
C CYS A 58 -11.04 -2.56 1.15
N GLY A 59 -11.21 -3.88 0.93
CA GLY A 59 -12.08 -4.42 -0.12
C GLY A 59 -11.52 -4.31 -1.53
N ALA A 60 -10.21 -4.08 -1.68
CA ALA A 60 -9.56 -4.07 -2.99
C ALA A 60 -9.37 -5.49 -3.55
N VAL A 61 -9.27 -5.58 -4.87
CA VAL A 61 -8.89 -6.82 -5.57
C VAL A 61 -7.47 -6.66 -6.10
N ILE A 62 -6.61 -7.62 -5.80
CA ILE A 62 -5.23 -7.63 -6.28
C ILE A 62 -5.25 -7.99 -7.78
N VAL A 63 -4.81 -7.05 -8.61
CA VAL A 63 -4.67 -7.24 -10.07
C VAL A 63 -3.21 -7.38 -10.46
N ASN A 64 -2.95 -8.16 -11.52
CA ASN A 64 -1.58 -8.37 -12.01
C ASN A 64 -1.19 -7.38 -13.11
N ARG A 65 -2.16 -6.85 -13.84
CA ARG A 65 -1.95 -5.95 -14.98
C ARG A 65 -2.84 -4.71 -14.85
N PRO A 66 -2.32 -3.50 -15.15
CA PRO A 66 -3.13 -2.28 -15.19
C PRO A 66 -4.29 -2.32 -16.18
N ASP A 67 -4.19 -3.12 -17.25
CA ASP A 67 -5.23 -3.28 -18.26
C ASP A 67 -6.47 -4.03 -17.76
N GLU A 68 -6.30 -4.85 -16.71
CA GLU A 68 -7.39 -5.63 -16.11
C GLU A 68 -8.09 -4.85 -14.99
N LEU A 69 -7.57 -3.68 -14.63
CA LEU A 69 -8.09 -2.88 -13.52
C LEU A 69 -9.49 -2.37 -13.85
N GLN A 70 -10.42 -2.62 -12.93
CA GLN A 70 -11.79 -2.12 -12.98
C GLN A 70 -12.08 -1.26 -11.74
N GLU A 71 -13.10 -0.41 -11.80
CA GLU A 71 -13.54 0.39 -10.65
C GLU A 71 -13.89 -0.48 -9.43
N SER A 72 -14.46 -1.66 -9.67
CA SER A 72 -14.80 -2.64 -8.64
C SER A 72 -13.58 -3.23 -7.92
N ASN A 73 -12.37 -3.07 -8.47
CA ASN A 73 -11.14 -3.57 -7.85
C ASN A 73 -10.52 -2.55 -6.89
N VAL A 74 -10.94 -1.29 -6.94
CA VAL A 74 -10.40 -0.22 -6.09
C VAL A 74 -11.04 -0.30 -4.70
N GLY A 75 -10.21 -0.52 -3.68
CA GLY A 75 -10.68 -0.59 -2.30
C GLY A 75 -11.00 0.80 -1.74
N THR A 76 -12.22 0.96 -1.21
CA THR A 76 -12.72 2.21 -0.61
C THR A 76 -13.02 2.07 0.89
N GLY A 77 -12.59 0.95 1.48
CA GLY A 77 -12.84 0.60 2.86
C GLY A 77 -11.88 1.23 3.86
N ALA A 78 -10.73 1.76 3.43
CA ALA A 78 -9.77 2.45 4.30
C ALA A 78 -10.18 3.90 4.54
N GLY A 79 -10.03 4.40 5.77
CA GLY A 79 -10.42 5.75 6.15
C GLY A 79 -9.26 6.74 6.13
N LEU A 80 -8.08 6.33 6.59
CA LEU A 80 -6.91 7.21 6.67
C LEU A 80 -5.65 6.49 6.19
N PHE A 81 -4.91 7.16 5.32
CA PHE A 81 -3.53 6.85 5.02
C PHE A 81 -2.63 7.95 5.59
N GLU A 82 -1.66 7.57 6.42
CA GLU A 82 -0.69 8.51 6.96
C GLU A 82 0.71 7.88 7.04
N VAL A 83 1.73 8.72 6.95
CA VAL A 83 3.12 8.32 7.19
C VAL A 83 3.62 9.01 8.43
N LYS A 84 3.95 8.24 9.47
CA LYS A 84 4.47 8.76 10.73
C LYS A 84 5.95 8.41 10.89
N LYS A 85 6.74 9.41 11.29
CA LYS A 85 8.12 9.17 11.72
C LYS A 85 8.13 8.69 13.17
N ILE A 86 8.70 7.51 13.41
CA ILE A 86 8.90 6.96 14.75
C ILE A 86 10.40 6.74 14.93
N ARG A 87 11.01 7.53 15.81
CA ARG A 87 12.48 7.64 15.94
C ARG A 87 13.11 8.07 14.61
N ASP A 88 13.91 7.21 13.99
CA ASP A 88 14.64 7.49 12.75
C ASP A 88 14.01 6.84 11.52
N GLU A 89 12.92 6.10 11.68
CA GLU A 89 12.24 5.38 10.60
C GLU A 89 10.84 5.94 10.32
N PHE A 90 10.39 5.83 9.07
CA PHE A 90 9.05 6.19 8.65
C PHE A 90 8.18 4.94 8.52
N PHE A 91 6.99 4.99 9.10
CA PHE A 91 6.01 3.94 9.06
C PHE A 91 4.76 4.43 8.34
N ALA A 92 4.26 3.62 7.40
CA ALA A 92 3.04 3.89 6.68
C ALA A 92 1.87 3.18 7.37
N PHE A 93 0.85 3.93 7.73
CA PHE A 93 -0.35 3.45 8.41
C PHE A 93 -1.54 3.59 7.48
N ILE A 94 -2.28 2.50 7.30
CA ILE A 94 -3.57 2.49 6.64
C ILE A 94 -4.56 2.04 7.72
N VAL A 95 -5.38 2.96 8.20
CA VAL A 95 -6.25 2.80 9.38
C VAL A 95 -7.69 3.26 9.09
N ASP A 96 -8.55 3.17 10.10
CA ASP A 96 -9.97 3.56 10.05
C ASP A 96 -10.77 2.79 8.99
N TYR A 97 -10.64 1.46 9.00
CA TYR A 97 -11.38 0.60 8.10
C TYR A 97 -12.87 0.52 8.46
N LYS A 98 -13.74 0.58 7.45
CA LYS A 98 -15.19 0.41 7.63
C LYS A 98 -15.58 -0.98 8.15
N ASP A 99 -14.91 -2.03 7.68
CA ASP A 99 -15.12 -3.42 8.08
C ASP A 99 -13.75 -4.13 8.24
N PRO A 100 -13.13 -4.09 9.44
CA PRO A 100 -11.78 -4.57 9.65
C PRO A 100 -11.71 -6.10 9.66
N LYS A 101 -11.48 -6.70 8.47
CA LYS A 101 -11.28 -8.16 8.31
C LYS A 101 -9.85 -8.63 8.58
N ALA A 102 -8.89 -7.71 8.65
CA ALA A 102 -7.51 -7.97 9.00
C ALA A 102 -6.97 -6.79 9.82
N CYS A 103 -6.21 -7.10 10.87
CA CYS A 103 -5.53 -6.09 11.69
C CYS A 103 -4.03 -6.40 11.75
N ILE A 104 -3.23 -5.35 11.93
CA ILE A 104 -1.80 -5.42 12.20
C ILE A 104 -1.58 -4.70 13.52
N VAL A 105 -0.93 -5.36 14.48
CA VAL A 105 -0.59 -4.78 15.77
C VAL A 105 0.86 -4.29 15.70
N LEU A 106 1.08 -3.02 16.01
CA LEU A 106 2.42 -2.44 16.13
C LEU A 106 2.94 -2.61 17.56
N LEU A 107 3.85 -3.57 17.76
CA LEU A 107 4.53 -3.76 19.03
C LEU A 107 5.74 -2.83 19.17
N ARG A 108 5.88 -2.19 20.34
CA ARG A 108 7.02 -1.33 20.67
C ARG A 108 7.52 -1.68 22.07
N GLY A 109 8.83 -1.88 22.19
CA GLY A 109 9.46 -2.37 23.41
C GLY A 109 10.92 -1.92 23.52
N ALA A 110 11.51 -2.15 24.70
CA ALA A 110 12.88 -1.72 25.00
C ALA A 110 13.96 -2.61 24.36
N SER A 111 13.68 -3.90 24.18
CA SER A 111 14.60 -4.88 23.58
C SER A 111 13.89 -5.76 22.55
N LYS A 112 14.67 -6.32 21.61
CA LYS A 112 14.16 -7.28 20.62
C LYS A 112 13.67 -8.56 21.28
N ASP A 113 14.37 -9.05 22.31
CA ASP A 113 14.00 -10.28 23.01
C ASP A 113 12.63 -10.16 23.68
N LEU A 114 12.37 -9.01 24.33
CA LEU A 114 11.07 -8.73 24.93
C LEU A 114 9.97 -8.59 23.87
N LEU A 115 10.27 -7.96 22.74
CA LEU A 115 9.32 -7.87 21.62
C LEU A 115 8.96 -9.25 21.05
N ASN A 116 9.96 -10.12 20.86
CA ASN A 116 9.75 -11.48 20.38
C ASN A 116 8.96 -12.33 21.39
N GLU A 117 9.18 -12.12 22.68
CA GLU A 117 8.41 -12.79 23.74
C GLU A 117 6.95 -12.33 23.74
N VAL A 118 6.70 -11.03 23.64
CA VAL A 118 5.33 -10.49 23.54
C VAL A 118 4.64 -10.99 22.26
N GLU A 119 5.32 -11.01 21.11
CA GLU A 119 4.77 -11.54 19.85
C GLU A 119 4.35 -13.01 19.97
N ARG A 120 5.10 -13.83 20.72
CA ARG A 120 4.75 -15.25 20.94
C ARG A 120 3.58 -15.46 21.90
N ASN A 121 3.34 -14.50 22.79
CA ASN A 121 2.32 -14.61 23.84
C ASN A 121 1.01 -13.89 23.48
N LEU A 122 0.98 -13.16 22.35
CA LEU A 122 -0.20 -12.48 21.81
C LEU A 122 -1.06 -13.43 20.96
#